data_AF-A0A9N9QPY4-F1
#
_entry.id   AF-A0A9N9QPY4-F1
#
_cell.length_a   1.000
_cell.length_b   1.000
_cell.length_c   1.000
_cell.angle_alpha   90.00
_cell.angle_beta   90.00
_cell.angle_gamma   90.00
#
_symmetry.space_group_name_H-M   'P 1'
#
loop_
_entity.id
_entity.type
_entity.pdbx_description
1 polymer ?
#
loop_
_entity_poly.entity_id
_entity_poly.type
_entity_poly.pdbx_seq_one_letter_code
_entity_poly.pdbx_strand_id
1 'polypeptide(L)'
;MSRVYEGKTTRGAYGGRYSRAELQSDVQDIMEGRKTIRGAAELYNIPKTTLKHYVRGTRGKGIVSSAGKGGGGKLSLPVEHEKQLVKCIKTMERRSFGPSRQEVLDVVQVYTQSNNS
;
A
#
# COMPACT_ATOMS: atom_id res chain seq x y z
N MET A 1 13.27 11.07 -22.80
CA MET A 1 11.81 11.31 -22.93
C MET A 1 11.08 10.50 -21.87
N SER A 2 10.61 11.15 -20.80
CA SER A 2 9.83 10.49 -19.74
C SER A 2 8.37 10.34 -20.17
N ARG A 3 7.82 9.12 -20.15
CA ARG A 3 6.38 8.88 -20.37
C ARG A 3 5.59 9.52 -19.24
N VAL A 4 4.84 10.58 -19.53
CA VAL A 4 3.81 11.11 -18.64
C VAL A 4 2.68 10.07 -18.63
N TYR A 5 2.47 9.43 -17.48
CA TYR A 5 1.43 8.43 -17.34
C TYR A 5 0.07 9.13 -17.19
N GLU A 6 -0.77 9.04 -18.22
CA GLU A 6 -2.17 9.44 -18.14
C GLU A 6 -3.02 8.27 -17.65
N GLY A 7 -3.69 8.46 -16.51
CA GLY A 7 -4.55 7.45 -15.94
C GLY A 7 -5.75 7.14 -16.83
N LYS A 8 -6.06 5.85 -17.04
CA LYS A 8 -7.15 5.37 -17.90
C LYS A 8 -8.57 5.82 -17.50
N THR A 9 -8.76 6.46 -16.34
CA THR A 9 -10.08 6.87 -15.84
C THR A 9 -10.02 8.13 -14.97
N THR A 10 -10.95 9.07 -15.18
CA THR A 10 -11.25 10.22 -14.30
C THR A 10 -12.17 9.84 -13.14
N ARG A 11 -11.96 8.68 -12.51
CA ARG A 11 -12.82 8.18 -11.41
C ARG A 11 -12.19 8.48 -10.04
N GLY A 12 -13.00 8.97 -9.11
CA GLY A 12 -12.61 9.26 -7.72
C GLY A 12 -11.84 10.57 -7.57
N ALA A 13 -10.94 10.66 -6.59
CA ALA A 13 -10.20 11.89 -6.29
C ALA A 13 -9.32 12.41 -7.46
N TYR A 14 -8.86 11.51 -8.34
CA TYR A 14 -8.14 11.88 -9.56
C TYR A 14 -9.05 12.44 -10.67
N GLY A 15 -10.36 12.27 -10.52
CA GLY A 15 -11.38 12.79 -11.44
C GLY A 15 -12.01 14.12 -11.02
N GLY A 16 -11.51 14.76 -9.95
CA GLY A 16 -12.01 16.05 -9.47
C GLY A 16 -13.36 16.03 -8.75
N ARG A 17 -13.93 14.85 -8.44
CA ARG A 17 -15.23 14.75 -7.73
C ARG A 17 -15.16 15.07 -6.23
N TYR A 18 -13.99 14.89 -5.63
CA TYR A 18 -13.66 15.23 -4.25
C TYR A 18 -12.14 15.25 -4.12
N SER A 19 -11.61 16.10 -3.24
CA SER A 19 -10.17 16.19 -2.99
C SER A 19 -9.70 15.04 -2.08
N ARG A 20 -8.38 14.78 -2.08
CA ARG A 20 -7.78 13.84 -1.12
C ARG A 20 -7.89 14.32 0.32
N ALA A 21 -7.80 15.63 0.55
CA ALA A 21 -7.87 16.22 1.87
C ALA A 21 -9.26 16.05 2.48
N GLU A 22 -10.31 16.32 1.70
CA GLU A 22 -11.71 16.08 2.11
C GLU A 22 -11.94 14.61 2.42
N LEU A 23 -11.49 13.70 1.55
CA LEU A 23 -11.61 12.26 1.79
C LEU A 23 -10.94 11.83 3.10
N GLN A 24 -9.77 12.40 3.41
CA GLN A 24 -9.03 12.05 4.62
C GLN A 24 -9.70 12.59 5.89
N SER A 25 -10.15 13.85 5.87
CA SER A 25 -10.89 14.43 7.00
C SER A 25 -12.18 13.66 7.28
N ASP A 26 -12.88 13.24 6.22
CA ASP A 26 -14.19 12.62 6.34
C ASP A 26 -14.09 11.16 6.83
N VAL A 27 -13.05 10.43 6.38
CA VAL A 27 -12.74 9.10 6.93
C VAL A 27 -12.39 9.20 8.42
N GLN A 28 -11.64 10.22 8.83
CA GLN A 28 -11.29 10.45 10.23
C GLN A 28 -12.53 10.73 11.09
N ASP A 29 -13.45 11.59 10.62
CA ASP A 29 -14.70 11.89 11.32
C ASP A 29 -15.60 10.67 11.49
N ILE A 30 -15.64 9.77 10.50
CA ILE A 30 -16.36 8.50 10.59
C ILE A 30 -15.70 7.57 11.62
N MET A 31 -14.36 7.51 11.64
CA MET A 31 -13.62 6.66 12.59
C MET A 31 -13.77 7.12 14.03
N GLU A 32 -13.81 8.44 14.26
CA GLU A 32 -14.02 9.03 15.58
C GLU A 32 -15.49 9.02 16.01
N GLY A 33 -16.40 8.48 15.18
CA GLY A 33 -17.83 8.39 15.49
C GLY A 33 -18.57 9.73 15.43
N ARG A 34 -17.92 10.80 14.96
CA ARG A 34 -18.53 12.13 14.82
C ARG A 34 -19.58 12.19 13.71
N LYS A 35 -19.44 11.34 12.69
CA LYS A 35 -20.36 11.27 11.55
C LYS A 35 -20.65 9.81 11.15
N THR A 36 -21.85 9.57 10.63
CA THR A 36 -22.16 8.29 9.99
C THR A 36 -21.67 8.30 8.53
N ILE A 37 -21.40 7.11 7.97
CA ILE A 37 -21.02 6.96 6.54
C ILE A 37 -22.06 7.63 5.61
N ARG A 38 -23.34 7.61 5.99
CA ARG A 38 -24.40 8.27 5.23
C ARG A 38 -24.28 9.79 5.29
N GLY A 39 -24.11 10.36 6.48
CA GLY A 39 -23.97 11.81 6.66
C GLY A 39 -22.72 12.37 5.97
N ALA A 40 -21.61 11.64 6.06
CA ALA A 40 -20.35 11.96 5.38
C ALA A 40 -20.51 11.99 3.83
N ALA A 41 -21.17 10.96 3.27
CA ALA A 41 -21.42 10.90 1.83
C ALA A 41 -22.29 12.05 1.31
N GLU A 42 -23.28 12.50 2.10
CA GLU A 42 -24.17 13.60 1.74
C GLU A 42 -23.45 14.96 1.85
N LEU A 43 -22.56 15.14 2.83
CA LEU A 43 -21.81 16.39 3.07
C LEU A 43 -20.72 16.66 2.03
N TYR A 44 -19.92 15.65 1.69
CA TYR A 44 -18.73 15.81 0.85
C TYR A 44 -18.89 15.24 -0.56
N ASN A 45 -20.09 14.76 -0.89
CA ASN A 45 -20.41 14.15 -2.17
C ASN A 45 -19.47 12.97 -2.54
N ILE A 46 -18.97 12.27 -1.52
CA ILE A 46 -18.10 11.11 -1.67
C ILE A 46 -18.97 9.85 -1.70
N PRO A 47 -18.83 8.96 -2.70
CA PRO A 47 -19.65 7.76 -2.76
C PRO A 47 -19.51 6.90 -1.50
N LYS A 48 -20.64 6.45 -0.93
CA LYS A 48 -20.70 5.59 0.28
C LYS A 48 -19.79 4.36 0.19
N THR A 49 -19.72 3.75 -0.98
CA THR A 49 -18.86 2.59 -1.24
C THR A 49 -17.38 2.95 -1.10
N THR A 50 -16.98 4.14 -1.56
CA THR A 50 -15.62 4.67 -1.40
C THR A 50 -15.30 4.85 0.08
N LEU A 51 -16.12 5.59 0.82
CA LEU A 51 -15.93 5.79 2.27
C LEU A 51 -15.84 4.45 3.01
N LYS A 52 -16.73 3.50 2.70
CA LYS A 52 -16.71 2.15 3.27
C LYS A 52 -15.40 1.39 2.98
N HIS A 53 -14.86 1.50 1.77
CA HIS A 53 -13.59 0.86 1.42
C HIS A 53 -12.40 1.46 2.15
N TYR A 54 -12.40 2.78 2.33
CA TYR A 54 -11.39 3.47 3.14
C TYR A 54 -11.56 3.09 4.61
N VAL A 55 -12.72 3.24 5.24
CA VAL A 55 -12.94 2.82 6.64
C VAL A 55 -12.54 1.36 6.89
N ARG A 56 -12.76 0.44 5.93
CA ARG A 56 -12.39 -0.98 6.04
C ARG A 56 -10.92 -1.29 5.76
N GLY A 57 -10.08 -0.32 5.41
CA GLY A 57 -8.66 -0.56 5.08
C GLY A 57 -8.42 -1.26 3.74
N THR A 58 -9.47 -1.48 2.94
CA THR A 58 -9.35 -2.15 1.62
C THR A 58 -8.87 -1.21 0.52
N ARG A 59 -8.96 0.11 0.74
CA ARG A 59 -8.43 1.17 -0.13
C ARG A 59 -7.72 2.24 0.70
N GLY A 60 -6.73 2.87 0.09
CA GLY A 60 -5.92 3.92 0.73
C GLY A 60 -4.66 3.36 1.39
N LYS A 61 -3.49 3.77 0.89
CA LYS A 61 -2.22 3.67 1.62
C LYS A 61 -2.24 4.77 2.70
N GLY A 62 -2.15 4.42 3.98
CA GLY A 62 -1.77 5.35 5.05
C GLY A 62 -2.87 6.00 5.90
N ILE A 63 -4.17 5.87 5.58
CA ILE A 63 -5.25 6.50 6.42
C ILE A 63 -5.78 5.54 7.50
N VAL A 64 -5.84 4.25 7.18
CA VAL A 64 -6.50 3.17 7.95
C VAL A 64 -5.82 1.82 7.73
N SER A 65 -4.89 1.77 6.77
CA SER A 65 -4.04 0.62 6.62
C SER A 65 -3.13 0.61 7.83
N SER A 66 -3.50 -0.20 8.83
CA SER A 66 -2.49 -0.83 9.68
C SER A 66 -1.43 -1.36 8.73
N ALA A 67 -0.16 -1.05 9.03
CA ALA A 67 0.98 -1.43 8.21
C ALA A 67 0.82 -2.92 7.81
N GLY A 68 0.50 -3.19 6.54
CA GLY A 68 0.35 -4.56 6.04
C GLY A 68 -0.97 -4.95 5.34
N LYS A 69 -2.02 -4.12 5.25
CA LYS A 69 -3.27 -4.48 4.53
C LYS A 69 -3.52 -3.79 3.19
N GLY A 70 -2.48 -3.22 2.57
CA GLY A 70 -2.58 -2.75 1.19
C GLY A 70 -2.30 -3.87 0.20
N GLY A 71 -3.34 -4.44 -0.41
CA GLY A 71 -3.21 -5.36 -1.57
C GLY A 71 -2.18 -6.46 -1.37
N GLY A 72 -2.22 -7.14 -0.22
CA GLY A 72 -1.20 -8.10 0.20
C GLY A 72 -1.29 -9.39 -0.60
N GLY A 73 -0.49 -9.51 -1.66
CA GLY A 73 0.05 -10.81 -2.00
C GLY A 73 0.77 -11.37 -0.76
N LYS A 74 0.68 -12.68 -0.54
CA LYS A 74 1.48 -13.34 0.49
C LYS A 74 2.95 -12.96 0.24
N LEU A 75 3.60 -12.36 1.23
CA LEU A 75 5.02 -12.04 1.10
C LEU A 75 5.76 -13.35 0.79
N SER A 76 6.61 -13.34 -0.24
CA SER A 76 7.44 -14.49 -0.59
C SER A 76 8.36 -14.88 0.58
N LEU A 77 8.76 -13.90 1.39
CA LEU A 77 9.56 -14.07 2.59
C LEU A 77 8.81 -13.50 3.82
N PRO A 78 8.89 -14.16 4.98
CA PRO A 78 8.53 -13.54 6.24
C PRO A 78 9.35 -12.26 6.49
N VAL A 79 8.72 -11.27 7.14
CA VAL A 79 9.31 -9.95 7.43
C VAL A 79 10.66 -10.06 8.16
N GLU A 80 10.81 -11.06 9.02
CA GLU A 80 12.06 -11.27 9.78
C GLU A 80 13.23 -11.68 8.88
N HIS A 81 12.99 -12.57 7.91
CA HIS A 81 14.01 -12.99 6.95
C HIS A 81 14.35 -11.87 5.96
N GLU A 82 13.36 -11.06 5.57
CA GLU A 82 13.60 -9.89 4.73
C GLU A 82 14.52 -8.86 5.42
N LYS A 83 14.29 -8.58 6.71
CA LYS A 83 15.18 -7.70 7.50
C LYS A 83 16.62 -8.23 7.56
N GLN A 84 16.78 -9.53 7.77
CA GLN A 84 18.10 -10.18 7.79
C GLN A 84 18.80 -10.08 6.44
N LEU A 85 18.08 -10.35 5.35
CA LEU A 85 18.59 -10.24 3.98
C LEU A 85 19.09 -8.82 3.69
N VAL A 86 18.29 -7.80 4.02
CA VAL A 86 18.68 -6.39 3.82
C VAL A 86 19.93 -6.03 4.63
N LYS A 87 20.05 -6.52 5.87
CA LYS A 87 21.24 -6.31 6.70
C LYS A 87 22.49 -6.92 6.06
N CYS A 88 22.38 -8.13 5.52
CA CYS A 88 23.47 -8.81 4.83
C CYS A 88 23.89 -8.06 3.56
N ILE A 89 22.94 -7.69 2.70
CA ILE A 89 23.20 -6.94 1.46
C ILE A 89 23.95 -5.63 1.76
N LYS A 90 23.47 -4.84 2.72
CA LYS A 90 24.12 -3.59 3.13
C LYS A 90 25.53 -3.81 3.67
N THR A 91 25.76 -4.92 4.37
CA THR A 91 27.08 -5.27 4.91
C THR A 91 28.05 -5.68 3.80
N MET A 92 27.56 -6.42 2.80
CA MET A 92 28.34 -6.84 1.62
C MET A 92 28.67 -5.66 0.70
N GLU A 93 27.70 -4.75 0.48
CA GLU A 93 27.88 -3.53 -0.30
C GLU A 93 28.97 -2.63 0.29
N ARG A 94 28.98 -2.44 1.62
CA ARG A 94 30.06 -1.71 2.32
C ARG A 94 31.44 -2.30 2.12
N ARG A 95 31.52 -3.60 1.81
CA ARG A 95 32.77 -4.33 1.56
C ARG A 95 33.09 -4.44 0.06
N SER A 96 32.38 -3.71 -0.80
CA SER A 96 32.51 -3.74 -2.27
C SER A 96 32.16 -5.09 -2.92
N PHE A 97 31.41 -5.95 -2.23
CA PHE A 97 30.93 -7.24 -2.72
C PHE A 97 29.40 -7.30 -2.75
N GLY A 98 28.74 -6.17 -3.06
CA GLY A 98 27.29 -6.10 -3.09
C GLY A 98 26.71 -7.04 -4.17
N PRO A 99 25.81 -7.97 -3.82
CA PRO A 99 25.19 -8.84 -4.81
C PRO A 99 24.29 -8.03 -5.74
N SER A 100 24.21 -8.46 -6.99
CA SER A 100 23.28 -7.89 -7.95
C SER A 100 21.84 -8.20 -7.55
N ARG A 101 20.90 -7.38 -8.03
CA ARG A 101 19.47 -7.62 -7.82
C ARG A 101 19.04 -9.01 -8.28
N GLN A 102 19.60 -9.51 -9.39
CA GLN A 102 19.20 -10.79 -9.97
C GLN A 102 19.63 -11.96 -9.07
N GLU A 103 20.87 -11.95 -8.59
CA GLU A 103 21.38 -12.98 -7.67
C GLU A 103 20.56 -13.06 -6.38
N VAL A 104 20.17 -11.90 -5.83
CA VAL A 104 19.32 -11.86 -4.63
C VAL A 104 17.96 -12.51 -4.91
N LEU A 105 17.35 -12.23 -6.07
CA LEU A 105 16.06 -12.80 -6.43
C LEU A 105 16.14 -14.31 -6.70
N ASP A 106 17.19 -14.78 -7.37
CA ASP A 106 17.38 -16.20 -7.67
C ASP A 106 17.56 -17.00 -6.36
N VAL A 107 18.35 -16.48 -5.42
CA VAL A 107 18.53 -17.10 -4.09
C VAL A 107 17.22 -17.14 -3.30
N VAL A 108 16.48 -16.03 -3.28
CA VAL A 108 15.18 -15.98 -2.59
C VAL A 108 14.19 -16.95 -3.22
N GLN A 109 14.17 -17.06 -4.55
CA GLN A 109 13.32 -18.00 -5.26
C GLN A 109 13.63 -19.45 -4.85
N VAL A 110 14.90 -19.86 -4.87
CA VAL A 110 15.32 -21.20 -4.42
C VAL A 110 14.89 -21.46 -2.97
N TYR A 111 15.15 -20.51 -2.06
CA TYR A 111 14.74 -20.63 -0.66
C TYR A 111 13.23 -20.82 -0.52
N THR A 112 12.41 -20.06 -1.26
CA THR A 112 10.95 -20.19 -1.19
C THR A 112 10.44 -21.52 -1.74
N GLN A 113 11.10 -22.11 -2.74
CA GLN A 113 10.75 -23.43 -3.26
C GLN A 113 11.07 -24.52 -2.24
N SER A 114 12.24 -24.47 -1.61
CA SER A 114 12.67 -25.47 -0.63
C SER A 114 11.89 -25.45 0.70
N ASN A 115 11.38 -24.29 1.12
CA ASN A 115 10.70 -24.15 2.42
C ASN A 115 9.16 -24.17 2.33
N ASN A 116 8.58 -24.22 1.12
CA ASN A 116 7.14 -24.37 0.92
C ASN A 116 6.77 -25.71 0.23
N SER A 117 7.71 -26.67 0.19
CA SER A 117 7.50 -28.05 -0.27
C SER A 117 7.21 -28.99 0.91
#